data_AF-A0A3M2T708-F1
#
_entry.id   AF-A0A3M2T708-F1
#
_cell.length_a   1.000
_cell.length_b   1.000
_cell.length_c   1.000
_cell.angle_alpha   90.00
_cell.angle_beta   90.00
_cell.angle_gamma   90.00
#
_symmetry.space_group_name_H-M   'P 1'
#
loop_
_entity.id
_entity.type
_entity.pdbx_description
1 polymer ?
#
loop_
_entity_poly.entity_id
_entity_poly.type
_entity_poly.pdbx_seq_one_letter_code
_entity_poly.pdbx_strand_id
1 'polypeptide(L)'
;MAEYPRQIEMEERMRDLVVNRSIREPQVNPRTPTPQDISELLAAICKIEKLDQSRTPSQREESGHPVNAPTPQYPRRLAEVLDSLASLAVSQSQHEVVATSIRVDDRKKTLELIVASNTNVSQATSKHLRDMWEFMFRLSNRFYELNPDAIQKDTPSSRPDDPFFQGVYHQFAQMCFEFSFKRIQKKINGKIDKLRAIDIAGLGPEHPFRKVRQMIMFIMATYTSERNLLSGKPRHEDHDAWTDFHVCLREAKHRIKEFLDGGGFQRQEDTSRVLTFINLDTYLRKITSFSNNFEVLVRAALSPRSRRLFTYQFKLTPLPEVVTKLPKIAHTAGEWEKILDMAVSYHNSNRLGVPHALDPGVIDHHTTDMAKEAITRSVCVHCEVKLLTSIHKTQTMQPNLPKAYSYIGVSKLSCNGCDSFIKAFNRENGAHWITKGCHGKSYYPWMFPQPFPSYEPVLLSTYSDIVVHWVNSYRGYAVSSVSLNPDSTDQSSRSGDGVPDMDSEEARNRRLRLFEKAERIEASLDEN
;
A
#
# COMPACT_ATOMS: atom_id res chain seq x y z
N MET A 1 -10.39 -31.14 -26.47
CA MET A 1 -9.66 -30.13 -25.66
C MET A 1 -9.67 -30.63 -24.23
N ALA A 2 -8.52 -31.08 -23.71
CA ALA A 2 -8.40 -31.50 -22.33
C ALA A 2 -8.33 -30.23 -21.46
N GLU A 3 -9.34 -30.00 -20.62
CA GLU A 3 -9.26 -29.00 -19.57
C GLU A 3 -8.16 -29.44 -18.58
N TYR A 4 -7.10 -28.65 -18.48
CA TYR A 4 -6.13 -28.79 -17.40
C TYR A 4 -6.84 -28.47 -16.08
N PRO A 5 -6.64 -29.27 -15.02
CA PRO A 5 -7.23 -28.99 -13.71
C PRO A 5 -6.83 -27.59 -13.24
N ARG A 6 -7.79 -26.84 -12.70
CA ARG A 6 -7.47 -25.53 -12.11
C ARG A 6 -6.54 -25.77 -10.92
N GLN A 7 -5.63 -24.85 -10.66
CA GLN A 7 -4.66 -24.94 -9.55
C GLN A 7 -5.30 -25.26 -8.18
N ILE A 8 -6.57 -24.87 -8.00
CA ILE A 8 -7.43 -25.17 -6.84
C ILE A 8 -7.72 -26.68 -6.70
N GLU A 9 -7.95 -27.42 -7.80
CA GLU A 9 -8.24 -28.87 -7.77
C GLU A 9 -7.01 -29.71 -7.42
N MET A 10 -5.80 -29.23 -7.74
CA MET A 10 -4.55 -29.88 -7.28
C MET A 10 -4.31 -29.67 -5.78
N GLU A 11 -4.64 -28.49 -5.25
CA GLU A 11 -4.55 -28.20 -3.81
C GLU A 11 -5.58 -28.99 -2.99
N GLU A 12 -6.77 -29.25 -3.54
CA GLU A 12 -7.78 -30.14 -2.93
C GLU A 12 -7.36 -31.62 -3.00
N ARG A 13 -6.82 -32.09 -4.12
CA ARG A 13 -6.29 -33.47 -4.21
C ARG A 13 -5.07 -33.72 -3.31
N MET A 14 -4.25 -32.72 -3.04
CA MET A 14 -3.18 -32.82 -2.02
C MET A 14 -3.74 -32.81 -0.58
N ARG A 15 -4.92 -32.22 -0.37
CA ARG A 15 -5.67 -32.26 0.89
C ARG A 15 -6.30 -33.63 1.15
N ASP A 16 -6.67 -34.37 0.11
CA ASP A 16 -7.21 -35.73 0.23
C ASP A 16 -6.13 -36.82 0.40
N LEU A 17 -4.86 -36.48 0.14
CA LEU A 17 -3.69 -37.33 0.47
C LEU A 17 -3.29 -37.20 1.96
N VAL A 18 -4.21 -36.85 2.85
CA VAL A 18 -4.08 -36.89 4.32
C VAL A 18 -4.04 -38.36 4.77
N VAL A 19 -2.94 -39.00 4.40
CA VAL A 19 -2.48 -40.29 4.90
C VAL A 19 -1.86 -40.05 6.26
N ASN A 20 -2.50 -40.55 7.32
CA ASN A 20 -1.91 -40.82 8.65
C ASN A 20 -0.87 -39.80 9.15
N ARG A 21 -1.22 -38.51 9.18
CA ARG A 21 -0.37 -37.53 9.89
C ARG A 21 -0.66 -37.65 11.38
N SER A 22 0.40 -37.89 12.17
CA SER A 22 0.31 -37.83 13.63
C SER A 22 0.00 -36.39 14.02
N ILE A 23 -1.18 -36.13 14.57
CA ILE A 23 -1.57 -34.82 15.09
C ILE A 23 -1.41 -34.79 16.61
N ARG A 24 -1.03 -33.64 17.17
CA ARG A 24 -0.85 -33.42 18.61
C ARG A 24 -1.76 -32.32 19.09
N GLU A 25 -2.54 -32.58 20.14
CA GLU A 25 -3.31 -31.53 20.81
C GLU A 25 -2.39 -30.47 21.44
N PRO A 26 -2.82 -29.20 21.51
CA PRO A 26 -2.07 -28.15 22.20
C PRO A 26 -1.78 -28.53 23.65
N GLN A 27 -0.56 -28.22 24.11
CA GLN A 27 -0.11 -28.52 25.47
C GLN A 27 -0.04 -27.29 26.36
N VAL A 28 -0.03 -26.09 25.78
CA VAL A 28 0.05 -24.84 26.52
C VAL A 28 -1.34 -24.45 27.03
N ASN A 29 -1.47 -24.26 28.35
CA ASN A 29 -2.69 -23.73 28.93
C ASN A 29 -2.99 -22.33 28.37
N PRO A 30 -4.21 -22.08 27.86
CA PRO A 30 -4.59 -20.77 27.37
C PRO A 30 -4.48 -19.75 28.51
N ARG A 31 -3.88 -18.60 28.22
CA ARG A 31 -3.86 -17.45 29.12
C ARG A 31 -4.30 -16.20 28.40
N THR A 32 -4.62 -15.16 29.17
CA THR A 32 -4.87 -13.83 28.62
C THR A 32 -3.65 -13.36 27.84
N PRO A 33 -3.80 -13.00 26.55
CA PRO A 33 -2.69 -12.51 25.75
C PRO A 33 -2.22 -11.15 26.26
N THR A 34 -0.95 -10.88 26.05
CA THR A 34 -0.27 -9.63 26.39
C THR A 34 0.20 -8.93 25.10
N PRO A 35 0.65 -7.66 25.17
CA PRO A 35 1.25 -6.97 24.02
C PRO A 35 2.43 -7.72 23.40
N GLN A 36 3.21 -8.40 24.24
CA GLN A 36 4.35 -9.19 23.80
C GLN A 36 3.89 -10.41 23.00
N ASP A 37 2.81 -11.08 23.41
CA ASP A 37 2.27 -12.24 22.70
C ASP A 37 1.83 -11.90 21.26
N ILE A 38 1.22 -10.71 21.05
CA ILE A 38 0.90 -10.24 19.69
C ILE A 38 2.20 -10.03 18.87
N SER A 39 3.20 -9.41 19.49
CA SER A 39 4.48 -9.09 18.82
C SER A 39 5.24 -10.36 18.43
N GLU A 40 5.28 -11.35 19.32
CA GLU A 40 5.92 -12.65 19.13
C GLU A 40 5.16 -13.50 18.08
N LEU A 41 3.83 -13.50 18.11
CA LEU A 41 3.03 -14.20 17.11
C LEU A 41 3.23 -13.59 15.71
N LEU A 42 3.18 -12.25 15.57
CA LEU A 42 3.46 -11.60 14.29
C LEU A 42 4.89 -11.83 13.81
N ALA A 43 5.86 -11.95 14.72
CA ALA A 43 7.23 -12.33 14.38
C ALA A 43 7.31 -13.76 13.82
N ALA A 44 6.63 -14.72 14.45
CA ALA A 44 6.55 -16.10 13.99
C ALA A 44 5.92 -16.18 12.59
N ILE A 45 4.74 -15.55 12.41
CA ILE A 45 4.04 -15.50 11.12
C ILE A 45 4.94 -14.88 10.04
N CYS A 46 5.58 -13.76 10.32
CA CYS A 46 6.49 -13.08 9.40
C CYS A 46 7.67 -13.98 8.96
N LYS A 47 8.21 -14.80 9.85
CA LYS A 47 9.28 -15.76 9.50
C LYS A 47 8.77 -16.89 8.62
N ILE A 48 7.61 -17.46 8.94
CA ILE A 48 7.02 -18.54 8.15
C ILE A 48 6.61 -18.04 6.76
N GLU A 49 6.00 -16.87 6.65
CA GLU A 49 5.65 -16.24 5.36
C GLU A 49 6.88 -16.04 4.46
N LYS A 50 8.04 -15.69 5.05
CA LYS A 50 9.32 -15.59 4.31
C LYS A 50 9.82 -16.96 3.85
N LEU A 51 9.74 -17.98 4.70
CA LEU A 51 10.18 -19.34 4.39
C LEU A 51 9.36 -19.94 3.24
N ASP A 52 8.04 -19.84 3.33
CA ASP A 52 7.11 -20.41 2.35
C ASP A 52 7.05 -19.62 1.04
N GLN A 53 7.67 -18.44 1.00
CA GLN A 53 7.46 -17.44 -0.05
C GLN A 53 5.96 -17.18 -0.28
N SER A 54 5.15 -17.40 0.76
CA SER A 54 3.71 -17.44 0.66
C SER A 54 3.21 -16.05 0.29
N ARG A 55 2.25 -16.03 -0.64
CA ARG A 55 1.63 -14.80 -1.11
C ARG A 55 0.25 -14.70 -0.52
N THR A 56 0.13 -13.95 0.57
CA THR A 56 -1.20 -13.49 0.98
C THR A 56 -1.67 -12.47 -0.06
N PRO A 57 -2.86 -12.65 -0.66
CA PRO A 57 -3.43 -11.67 -1.58
C PRO A 57 -3.61 -10.34 -0.84
N SER A 58 -3.21 -9.24 -1.49
CA SER A 58 -3.49 -7.91 -0.95
C SER A 58 -4.99 -7.62 -1.06
N GLN A 59 -5.59 -7.21 0.04
CA GLN A 59 -6.99 -6.81 0.10
C GLN A 59 -7.07 -5.28 0.11
N ARG A 60 -7.74 -4.70 -0.89
CA ARG A 60 -8.08 -3.27 -0.88
C ARG A 60 -9.49 -3.11 -0.34
N GLU A 61 -9.69 -2.14 0.55
CA GLU A 61 -11.02 -1.84 1.08
C GLU A 61 -11.79 -0.92 0.13
N GLU A 62 -12.62 -1.52 -0.74
CA GLU A 62 -13.43 -0.78 -1.72
C GLU A 62 -14.81 -0.36 -1.17
N SER A 63 -15.29 -0.97 -0.08
CA SER A 63 -16.67 -0.84 0.40
C SER A 63 -16.90 0.08 1.61
N GLY A 64 -15.85 0.48 2.35
CA GLY A 64 -16.00 1.36 3.52
C GLY A 64 -16.25 2.84 3.18
N HIS A 65 -17.22 3.50 3.82
CA HIS A 65 -17.40 4.95 3.73
C HIS A 65 -16.82 5.62 4.98
N PRO A 66 -15.70 6.34 4.88
CA PRO A 66 -15.09 6.94 6.06
C PRO A 66 -16.00 8.05 6.62
N VAL A 67 -16.20 8.00 7.94
CA VAL A 67 -17.07 8.93 8.67
C VAL A 67 -16.31 10.23 8.98
N ASN A 68 -17.02 11.29 9.36
CA ASN A 68 -16.46 12.59 9.71
C ASN A 68 -15.64 13.24 8.58
N ALA A 69 -15.99 12.95 7.32
CA ALA A 69 -15.32 13.54 6.18
C ALA A 69 -15.52 15.07 6.16
N PRO A 70 -14.45 15.87 6.01
CA PRO A 70 -14.55 17.29 5.73
C PRO A 70 -15.34 17.60 4.46
N THR A 71 -15.52 16.62 3.57
CA THR A 71 -16.44 16.73 2.43
C THR A 71 -17.46 15.60 2.51
N PRO A 72 -18.55 15.76 3.30
CA PRO A 72 -19.49 14.67 3.59
C PRO A 72 -20.13 14.04 2.35
N GLN A 73 -20.32 14.84 1.29
CA GLN A 73 -20.89 14.38 0.02
C GLN A 73 -19.95 13.46 -0.76
N TYR A 74 -18.63 13.53 -0.51
CA TYR A 74 -17.61 12.78 -1.26
C TYR A 74 -16.48 12.35 -0.32
N PRO A 75 -16.77 11.47 0.66
CA PRO A 75 -15.84 11.17 1.73
C PRO A 75 -14.52 10.61 1.18
N ARG A 76 -14.58 9.68 0.21
CA ARG A 76 -13.39 9.04 -0.38
C ARG A 76 -12.45 9.97 -1.14
N ARG A 77 -12.88 11.16 -1.59
CA ARG A 77 -11.99 12.05 -2.36
C ARG A 77 -10.81 12.53 -1.52
N LEU A 78 -11.05 12.83 -0.24
CA LEU A 78 -9.97 13.25 0.66
C LEU A 78 -9.09 12.07 1.10
N ALA A 79 -9.62 10.85 1.07
CA ALA A 79 -8.84 9.64 1.34
C ALA A 79 -7.68 9.48 0.33
N GLU A 80 -7.96 9.68 -0.96
CA GLU A 80 -6.92 9.63 -2.01
C GLU A 80 -5.87 10.73 -1.84
N VAL A 81 -6.27 11.91 -1.36
CA VAL A 81 -5.35 13.02 -1.08
C VAL A 81 -4.43 12.66 0.08
N LEU A 82 -4.95 12.10 1.17
CA LEU A 82 -4.14 11.65 2.31
C LEU A 82 -3.18 10.53 1.92
N ASP A 83 -3.63 9.54 1.14
CA ASP A 83 -2.74 8.51 0.59
C ASP A 83 -1.64 9.11 -0.30
N SER A 84 -1.98 10.11 -1.11
CA SER A 84 -1.04 10.76 -2.02
C SER A 84 -0.01 11.60 -1.28
N LEU A 85 -0.43 12.35 -0.26
CA LEU A 85 0.46 13.07 0.66
C LEU A 85 1.40 12.10 1.37
N ALA A 86 0.86 11.04 1.97
CA ALA A 86 1.66 10.02 2.65
C ALA A 86 2.65 9.35 1.68
N SER A 87 2.21 9.02 0.47
CA SER A 87 3.05 8.35 -0.53
C SER A 87 4.17 9.24 -1.05
N LEU A 88 3.92 10.53 -1.32
CA LEU A 88 4.94 11.46 -1.80
C LEU A 88 5.87 11.96 -0.69
N ALA A 89 5.45 11.84 0.58
CA ALA A 89 6.26 12.18 1.76
C ALA A 89 7.32 11.14 2.14
N VAL A 90 7.57 10.10 1.33
CA VAL A 90 8.60 9.09 1.60
C VAL A 90 9.84 9.38 0.75
N SER A 91 10.96 9.67 1.39
CA SER A 91 12.24 9.99 0.73
C SER A 91 13.11 8.76 0.46
N GLN A 92 13.06 7.77 1.34
CA GLN A 92 13.89 6.58 1.31
C GLN A 92 13.18 5.42 0.61
N SER A 93 13.98 4.61 -0.07
CA SER A 93 13.49 3.46 -0.85
C SER A 93 13.27 2.20 0.00
N GLN A 94 13.70 2.23 1.26
CA GLN A 94 13.64 1.13 2.21
C GLN A 94 13.14 1.61 3.56
N HIS A 95 12.32 0.77 4.22
CA HIS A 95 11.82 0.89 5.58
C HIS A 95 11.00 2.14 5.95
N GLU A 96 11.10 3.24 5.22
CA GLU A 96 10.28 4.43 5.48
C GLU A 96 8.83 4.17 5.06
N VAL A 97 7.93 4.47 6.00
CA VAL A 97 6.47 4.40 5.86
C VAL A 97 5.92 5.65 6.54
N VAL A 98 4.89 6.24 5.96
CA VAL A 98 4.26 7.46 6.45
C VAL A 98 2.76 7.21 6.46
N ALA A 99 2.12 7.62 7.55
CA ALA A 99 0.67 7.70 7.67
C ALA A 99 0.26 9.15 7.94
N THR A 100 -0.88 9.56 7.41
CA THR A 100 -1.44 10.91 7.54
C THR A 100 -2.91 10.86 7.89
N SER A 101 -3.37 11.89 8.60
CA SER A 101 -4.78 12.14 8.89
C SER A 101 -5.00 13.62 9.02
N ILE A 102 -6.25 14.04 8.85
CA ILE A 102 -6.63 15.44 8.86
C ILE A 102 -7.71 15.70 9.91
N ARG A 103 -7.59 16.84 10.57
CA ARG A 103 -8.64 17.42 11.40
C ARG A 103 -8.93 18.82 10.88
N VAL A 104 -10.21 19.13 10.75
CA VAL A 104 -10.68 20.42 10.24
C VAL A 104 -11.54 21.09 11.29
N ASP A 105 -11.18 22.32 11.66
CA ASP A 105 -11.97 23.17 12.56
C ASP A 105 -12.60 24.29 11.74
N ASP A 106 -13.86 24.08 11.33
CA ASP A 106 -14.61 25.06 10.54
C ASP A 106 -14.89 26.37 11.30
N ARG A 107 -14.85 26.35 12.65
CA ARG A 107 -15.08 27.53 13.50
C ARG A 107 -13.83 28.38 13.58
N LYS A 108 -12.68 27.75 13.81
CA LYS A 108 -11.38 28.45 13.87
C LYS A 108 -10.73 28.65 12.51
N LYS A 109 -11.32 28.12 11.44
CA LYS A 109 -10.76 28.12 10.08
C LYS A 109 -9.34 27.54 10.06
N THR A 110 -9.14 26.42 10.77
CA THR A 110 -7.84 25.75 10.83
C THR A 110 -7.93 24.33 10.28
N LEU A 111 -6.80 23.88 9.74
CA LEU A 111 -6.63 22.54 9.19
C LEU A 111 -5.35 21.95 9.78
N GLU A 112 -5.48 20.84 10.49
CA GLU A 112 -4.35 20.12 11.08
C GLU A 112 -4.10 18.82 10.30
N LEU A 113 -2.93 18.71 9.70
CA LEU A 113 -2.40 17.46 9.16
C LEU A 113 -1.55 16.78 10.24
N ILE A 114 -2.00 15.62 10.72
CA ILE A 114 -1.29 14.80 11.69
C ILE A 114 -0.53 13.74 10.92
N VAL A 115 0.78 13.61 11.17
CA VAL A 115 1.65 12.71 10.42
C VAL A 115 2.43 11.79 11.37
N ALA A 116 2.54 10.52 11.00
CA ALA A 116 3.32 9.52 11.72
C ALA A 116 4.24 8.74 10.77
N SER A 117 5.38 8.32 11.28
CA SER A 117 6.25 7.29 10.68
C SER A 117 6.40 6.12 11.67
N ASN A 118 6.89 4.98 11.22
CA ASN A 118 7.29 3.89 12.13
C ASN A 118 8.43 4.38 13.05
N THR A 119 9.31 5.22 12.51
CA THR A 119 10.33 5.96 13.25
C THR A 119 9.85 7.38 13.57
N ASN A 120 10.76 8.25 14.00
CA ASN A 120 10.50 9.69 14.06
C ASN A 120 10.21 10.24 12.64
N VAL A 121 9.24 11.16 12.54
CA VAL A 121 9.03 11.94 11.31
C VAL A 121 10.16 12.94 11.18
N SER A 122 10.97 12.82 10.12
CA SER A 122 12.13 13.69 9.94
C SER A 122 11.72 15.16 9.73
N GLN A 123 12.63 16.09 10.03
CA GLN A 123 12.42 17.52 9.73
C GLN A 123 12.29 17.74 8.22
N ALA A 124 13.03 17.00 7.39
CA ALA A 124 12.94 17.07 5.94
C ALA A 124 11.55 16.64 5.43
N THR A 125 11.01 15.52 5.94
CA THR A 125 9.65 15.05 5.65
C THR A 125 8.60 16.07 6.10
N SER A 126 8.78 16.64 7.28
CA SER A 126 7.87 17.67 7.81
C SER A 126 7.88 18.94 6.97
N LYS A 127 9.07 19.42 6.58
CA LYS A 127 9.22 20.56 5.67
C LYS A 127 8.57 20.26 4.33
N HIS A 128 8.85 19.10 3.74
CA HIS A 128 8.28 18.70 2.46
C HIS A 128 6.75 18.63 2.47
N LEU A 129 6.12 18.13 3.53
CA LEU A 129 4.66 18.14 3.68
C LEU A 129 4.08 19.56 3.75
N ARG A 130 4.75 20.50 4.43
CA ARG A 130 4.35 21.91 4.44
C ARG A 130 4.49 22.53 3.06
N ASP A 131 5.61 22.29 2.39
CA ASP A 131 5.87 22.79 1.04
C ASP A 131 4.82 22.24 0.05
N MET A 132 4.49 20.95 0.11
CA MET A 132 3.41 20.35 -0.71
C MET A 132 2.06 21.05 -0.48
N TRP A 133 1.70 21.30 0.77
CA TRP A 133 0.46 22.02 1.08
C TRP A 133 0.47 23.45 0.54
N GLU A 134 1.60 24.15 0.68
CA GLU A 134 1.79 25.51 0.16
C GLU A 134 1.68 25.56 -1.38
N PHE A 135 2.29 24.62 -2.10
CA PHE A 135 2.12 24.53 -3.55
C PHE A 135 0.66 24.25 -3.95
N MET A 136 -0.03 23.35 -3.24
CA MET A 136 -1.47 23.11 -3.48
C MET A 136 -2.30 24.37 -3.21
N PHE A 137 -1.99 25.13 -2.17
CA PHE A 137 -2.63 26.41 -1.87
C PHE A 137 -2.41 27.44 -2.99
N ARG A 138 -1.16 27.63 -3.44
CA ARG A 138 -0.81 28.55 -4.53
C ARG A 138 -1.50 28.19 -5.84
N LEU A 139 -1.52 26.90 -6.20
CA LEU A 139 -2.26 26.41 -7.36
C LEU A 139 -3.76 26.67 -7.23
N SER A 140 -4.33 26.42 -6.05
CA SER A 140 -5.74 26.69 -5.78
C SER A 140 -6.06 28.17 -5.96
N ASN A 141 -5.31 29.07 -5.30
CA ASN A 141 -5.56 30.51 -5.40
C ASN A 141 -5.51 31.00 -6.84
N ARG A 142 -4.42 30.68 -7.55
CA ARG A 142 -4.24 31.14 -8.92
C ARG A 142 -5.35 30.62 -9.85
N PHE A 143 -5.77 29.37 -9.67
CA PHE A 143 -6.85 28.79 -10.48
C PHE A 143 -8.17 29.55 -10.30
N TYR A 144 -8.55 29.88 -9.06
CA TYR A 144 -9.80 30.58 -8.76
C TYR A 144 -9.75 32.09 -9.02
N GLU A 145 -8.55 32.70 -9.02
CA GLU A 145 -8.36 34.07 -9.53
C GLU A 145 -8.66 34.15 -11.03
N LEU A 146 -8.18 33.16 -11.80
CA LEU A 146 -8.38 33.09 -13.25
C LEU A 146 -9.78 32.59 -13.64
N ASN A 147 -10.45 31.83 -12.75
CA ASN A 147 -11.74 31.21 -13.00
C ASN A 147 -12.71 31.42 -11.82
N PRO A 148 -13.19 32.65 -11.56
CA PRO A 148 -14.10 32.92 -10.43
C PRO A 148 -15.36 32.04 -10.45
N ASP A 149 -15.90 31.77 -11.65
CA ASP A 149 -17.12 30.97 -11.83
C ASP A 149 -16.92 29.46 -11.62
N ALA A 150 -15.67 28.99 -11.51
CA ALA A 150 -15.38 27.57 -11.29
C ALA A 150 -15.93 27.05 -9.95
N ILE A 151 -16.21 27.93 -8.99
CA ILE A 151 -16.80 27.58 -7.69
C ILE A 151 -18.18 26.92 -7.86
N GLN A 152 -18.92 27.31 -8.91
CA GLN A 152 -20.26 26.82 -9.19
C GLN A 152 -20.28 25.52 -10.01
N LYS A 153 -19.13 25.07 -10.52
CA LYS A 153 -19.02 23.87 -11.36
C LYS A 153 -18.72 22.63 -10.51
N ASP A 154 -19.29 21.49 -10.88
CA ASP A 154 -19.03 20.21 -10.20
C ASP A 154 -17.67 19.60 -10.55
N THR A 155 -17.18 19.89 -11.75
CA THR A 155 -15.91 19.41 -12.29
C THR A 155 -14.93 20.57 -12.47
N PRO A 156 -13.64 20.38 -12.12
CA PRO A 156 -12.64 21.40 -12.40
C PRO A 156 -12.55 21.65 -13.90
N SER A 157 -12.47 22.93 -14.29
CA SER A 157 -12.08 23.33 -15.64
C SER A 157 -10.73 22.71 -16.03
N SER A 158 -10.43 22.67 -17.32
CA SER A 158 -9.07 22.38 -17.81
C SER A 158 -8.05 23.29 -17.12
N ARG A 159 -6.80 22.83 -17.00
CA ARG A 159 -5.71 23.63 -16.44
C ARG A 159 -5.60 24.96 -17.20
N PRO A 160 -5.50 26.12 -16.51
CA PRO A 160 -5.33 27.40 -17.17
C PRO A 160 -4.04 27.45 -17.97
N ASP A 161 -4.08 28.05 -19.15
CA ASP A 161 -2.89 28.40 -19.92
C ASP A 161 -2.30 29.72 -19.42
N ASP A 162 -1.94 29.74 -18.14
CA ASP A 162 -1.35 30.89 -17.44
C ASP A 162 0.11 30.58 -17.09
N PRO A 163 1.10 31.38 -17.55
CA PRO A 163 2.51 31.11 -17.33
C PRO A 163 2.88 30.97 -15.84
N PHE A 164 2.26 31.76 -14.96
CA PHE A 164 2.51 31.67 -13.52
C PHE A 164 1.97 30.35 -12.94
N PHE A 165 0.75 29.97 -13.28
CA PHE A 165 0.17 28.67 -12.89
C PHE A 165 1.04 27.50 -13.36
N GLN A 166 1.50 27.52 -14.60
CA GLN A 166 2.40 26.50 -15.13
C GLN A 166 3.72 26.47 -14.36
N GLY A 167 4.32 27.63 -14.07
CA GLY A 167 5.52 27.74 -13.24
C GLY A 167 5.35 27.09 -11.86
N VAL A 168 4.26 27.39 -11.15
CA VAL A 168 3.95 26.77 -9.85
C VAL A 168 3.74 25.26 -9.99
N TYR A 169 3.07 24.81 -11.05
CA TYR A 169 2.84 23.39 -11.31
C TYR A 169 4.15 22.63 -11.55
N HIS A 170 5.07 23.18 -12.34
CA HIS A 170 6.38 22.58 -12.62
C HIS A 170 7.26 22.52 -11.37
N GLN A 171 7.32 23.60 -10.59
CA GLN A 171 8.03 23.62 -9.31
C GLN A 171 7.45 22.60 -8.31
N PHE A 172 6.12 22.48 -8.27
CA PHE A 172 5.46 21.49 -7.41
C PHE A 172 5.84 20.05 -7.82
N ALA A 173 5.78 19.76 -9.12
CA ALA A 173 6.18 18.47 -9.67
C ALA A 173 7.63 18.12 -9.36
N GLN A 174 8.56 19.06 -9.62
CA GLN A 174 9.97 18.90 -9.30
C GLN A 174 10.16 18.57 -7.82
N MET A 175 9.61 19.37 -6.91
CA MET A 175 9.78 19.14 -5.48
C MET A 175 9.26 17.75 -5.05
N CYS A 176 8.10 17.31 -5.56
CA CYS A 176 7.57 15.97 -5.25
C CYS A 176 8.46 14.84 -5.79
N PHE A 177 8.89 14.92 -7.04
CA PHE A 177 9.69 13.86 -7.66
C PHE A 177 11.14 13.85 -7.19
N GLU A 178 11.71 15.00 -6.88
CA GLU A 178 13.03 15.10 -6.28
C GLU A 178 13.07 14.43 -4.91
N PHE A 179 12.09 14.72 -4.06
CA PHE A 179 12.00 14.12 -2.72
C PHE A 179 11.82 12.60 -2.79
N SER A 180 10.99 12.12 -3.73
CA SER A 180 10.71 10.69 -3.93
C SER A 180 11.67 9.97 -4.90
N PHE A 181 12.73 10.63 -5.40
CA PHE A 181 13.51 10.13 -6.54
C PHE A 181 14.09 8.73 -6.32
N LYS A 182 14.70 8.49 -5.15
CA LYS A 182 15.28 7.17 -4.81
C LYS A 182 14.24 6.04 -4.88
N ARG A 183 12.97 6.35 -4.57
CA ARG A 183 11.87 5.37 -4.68
C ARG A 183 11.48 5.15 -6.13
N ILE A 184 11.39 6.21 -6.92
CA ILE A 184 11.11 6.12 -8.36
C ILE A 184 12.18 5.25 -9.03
N GLN A 185 13.45 5.57 -8.79
CA GLN A 185 14.61 4.83 -9.26
C GLN A 185 14.53 3.35 -8.90
N LYS A 186 14.36 3.02 -7.60
CA LYS A 186 14.24 1.62 -7.16
C LYS A 186 13.08 0.88 -7.83
N LYS A 187 11.92 1.54 -7.99
CA LYS A 187 10.74 0.90 -8.60
C LYS A 187 10.94 0.63 -10.08
N ILE A 188 11.55 1.54 -10.82
CA ILE A 188 11.84 1.36 -12.24
C ILE A 188 12.90 0.27 -12.43
N ASN A 189 14.05 0.40 -11.74
CA ASN A 189 15.17 -0.50 -11.92
C ASN A 189 14.91 -1.92 -11.37
N GLY A 190 14.14 -2.05 -10.28
CA GLY A 190 14.09 -3.28 -9.49
C GLY A 190 13.52 -4.52 -10.18
N LYS A 191 12.92 -4.40 -11.36
CA LYS A 191 12.50 -5.55 -12.19
C LYS A 191 12.79 -5.33 -13.68
N ILE A 192 13.74 -4.46 -14.01
CA ILE A 192 13.97 -4.12 -15.42
C ILE A 192 14.47 -5.31 -16.24
N ASP A 193 15.31 -6.17 -15.67
CA ASP A 193 15.81 -7.35 -16.39
C ASP A 193 14.68 -8.31 -16.77
N LYS A 194 13.67 -8.44 -15.90
CA LYS A 194 12.45 -9.22 -16.21
C LYS A 194 11.61 -8.55 -17.29
N LEU A 195 11.54 -7.22 -17.32
CA LEU A 195 10.86 -6.48 -18.39
C LEU A 195 11.58 -6.68 -19.74
N ARG A 196 12.92 -6.61 -19.73
CA ARG A 196 13.77 -6.78 -20.91
C ARG A 196 13.68 -8.20 -21.48
N ALA A 197 13.59 -9.20 -20.62
CA ALA A 197 13.50 -10.61 -20.99
C ALA A 197 12.17 -11.01 -21.66
N ILE A 198 11.16 -10.13 -21.72
CA ILE A 198 9.92 -10.40 -22.45
C ILE A 198 10.21 -10.28 -23.95
N ASP A 199 10.05 -11.39 -24.68
CA ASP A 199 10.26 -11.43 -26.14
C ASP A 199 9.19 -10.59 -26.86
N ILE A 200 9.66 -9.58 -27.59
CA ILE A 200 8.82 -8.67 -28.38
C ILE A 200 8.90 -8.94 -29.89
N ALA A 201 9.76 -9.85 -30.37
CA ALA A 201 10.00 -10.05 -31.80
C ALA A 201 8.72 -10.43 -32.56
N GLY A 202 7.85 -11.24 -31.94
CA GLY A 202 6.55 -11.63 -32.49
C GLY A 202 5.42 -10.64 -32.28
N LEU A 203 5.62 -9.55 -31.53
CA LEU A 203 4.60 -8.51 -31.38
C LEU A 203 4.64 -7.59 -32.59
N GLY A 204 3.48 -7.26 -33.18
CA GLY A 204 3.41 -6.27 -34.25
C GLY A 204 4.02 -4.91 -33.83
N PRO A 205 4.51 -4.08 -34.77
CA PRO A 205 5.20 -2.82 -34.44
C PRO A 205 4.32 -1.86 -33.63
N GLU A 206 3.00 -1.86 -33.87
CA GLU A 206 2.04 -1.01 -33.16
C GLU A 206 1.56 -1.57 -31.81
N HIS A 207 2.06 -2.73 -31.38
CA HIS A 207 1.60 -3.35 -30.13
C HIS A 207 1.87 -2.42 -28.92
N PRO A 208 0.86 -2.08 -28.08
CA PRO A 208 1.00 -1.10 -27.00
C PRO A 208 2.13 -1.41 -26.00
N PHE A 209 2.39 -2.70 -25.75
CA PHE A 209 3.49 -3.12 -24.87
C PHE A 209 4.87 -2.68 -25.36
N ARG A 210 5.13 -2.62 -26.68
CA ARG A 210 6.40 -2.11 -27.22
C ARG A 210 6.64 -0.67 -26.76
N LYS A 211 5.60 0.17 -26.86
CA LYS A 211 5.61 1.58 -26.42
C LYS A 211 5.82 1.70 -24.90
N VAL A 212 5.20 0.82 -24.11
CA VAL A 212 5.42 0.75 -22.65
C VAL A 212 6.87 0.40 -22.33
N ARG A 213 7.41 -0.67 -22.92
CA ARG A 213 8.79 -1.13 -22.70
C ARG A 213 9.80 -0.04 -23.09
N GLN A 214 9.66 0.53 -24.28
CA GLN A 214 10.53 1.58 -24.79
C GLN A 214 10.58 2.78 -23.84
N MET A 215 9.41 3.27 -23.40
CA MET A 215 9.34 4.44 -22.51
C MET A 215 9.96 4.16 -21.13
N ILE A 216 9.76 2.97 -20.55
CA ILE A 216 10.38 2.58 -19.28
C ILE A 216 11.91 2.47 -19.44
N MET A 217 12.38 1.87 -20.53
CA MET A 217 13.80 1.74 -20.84
C MET A 217 14.46 3.11 -21.04
N PHE A 218 13.78 4.03 -21.72
CA PHE A 218 14.24 5.41 -21.90
C PHE A 218 14.41 6.13 -20.56
N ILE A 219 13.41 6.05 -19.67
CA ILE A 219 13.50 6.67 -18.33
C ILE A 219 14.65 6.05 -17.54
N MET A 220 14.81 4.74 -17.63
CA MET A 220 15.90 4.04 -16.96
C MET A 220 17.27 4.52 -17.44
N ALA A 221 17.53 4.44 -18.75
CA ALA A 221 18.81 4.81 -19.33
C ALA A 221 19.15 6.30 -19.11
N THR A 222 18.13 7.16 -19.15
CA THR A 222 18.33 8.61 -19.03
C THR A 222 18.54 9.03 -17.57
N TYR A 223 17.65 8.59 -16.66
CA TYR A 223 17.57 9.18 -15.32
C TYR A 223 17.89 8.20 -14.19
N THR A 224 17.46 6.95 -14.26
CA THR A 224 17.44 6.08 -13.06
C THR A 224 18.52 5.00 -13.02
N SER A 225 19.19 4.64 -14.11
CA SER A 225 20.27 3.64 -14.12
C SER A 225 21.38 3.97 -13.11
N GLU A 226 22.06 2.97 -12.56
CA GLU A 226 23.21 3.20 -11.67
C GLU A 226 24.55 3.04 -12.39
N ARG A 227 24.56 2.36 -13.54
CA ARG A 227 25.81 1.93 -14.20
C ARG A 227 26.11 2.70 -15.48
N ASN A 228 25.08 3.11 -16.23
CA ASN A 228 25.20 3.78 -17.51
C ASN A 228 24.11 4.86 -17.61
N LEU A 229 24.42 6.08 -17.16
CA LEU A 229 23.49 7.20 -17.13
C LEU A 229 23.80 8.19 -18.24
N LEU A 230 22.79 8.51 -19.06
CA LEU A 230 22.90 9.67 -19.96
C LEU A 230 22.82 10.99 -19.18
N SER A 231 22.00 11.04 -18.11
CA SER A 231 21.81 12.26 -17.31
C SER A 231 21.83 12.02 -15.81
N GLY A 232 21.21 10.95 -15.31
CA GLY A 232 21.10 10.66 -13.88
C GLY A 232 19.98 11.42 -13.18
N LYS A 233 20.05 11.48 -11.83
CA LYS A 233 19.15 12.35 -11.06
C LYS A 233 19.39 13.81 -11.49
N PRO A 234 18.37 14.54 -11.97
CA PRO A 234 18.53 15.95 -12.29
C PRO A 234 19.01 16.75 -11.07
N ARG A 235 19.85 17.77 -11.30
CA ARG A 235 20.30 18.66 -10.21
C ARG A 235 19.14 19.51 -9.70
N HIS A 236 19.23 20.01 -8.47
CA HIS A 236 18.14 20.78 -7.87
C HIS A 236 17.83 22.06 -8.68
N GLU A 237 18.87 22.71 -9.18
CA GLU A 237 18.79 23.93 -9.98
C GLU A 237 18.39 23.69 -11.45
N ASP A 238 18.37 22.44 -11.92
CA ASP A 238 18.08 22.09 -13.32
C ASP A 238 16.58 21.87 -13.54
N HIS A 239 15.84 22.98 -13.57
CA HIS A 239 14.38 22.98 -13.73
C HIS A 239 13.90 22.36 -15.04
N ASP A 240 14.68 22.49 -16.11
CA ASP A 240 14.35 21.93 -17.43
C ASP A 240 14.48 20.40 -17.41
N ALA A 241 15.57 19.85 -16.86
CA ALA A 241 15.72 18.40 -16.73
C ALA A 241 14.68 17.77 -15.80
N TRP A 242 14.25 18.46 -14.74
CA TRP A 242 13.12 18.01 -13.91
C TRP A 242 11.79 18.03 -14.65
N THR A 243 11.58 19.05 -15.49
CA THR A 243 10.40 19.15 -16.35
C THR A 243 10.37 18.01 -17.35
N ASP A 244 11.49 17.73 -18.02
CA ASP A 244 11.63 16.61 -18.95
C ASP A 244 11.41 15.27 -18.25
N PHE A 245 11.98 15.06 -17.07
CA PHE A 245 11.77 13.84 -16.29
C PHE A 245 10.29 13.63 -15.94
N HIS A 246 9.60 14.70 -15.51
CA HIS A 246 8.17 14.66 -15.25
C HIS A 246 7.35 14.33 -16.52
N VAL A 247 7.68 14.94 -17.65
CA VAL A 247 7.04 14.63 -18.95
C VAL A 247 7.20 13.15 -19.29
N CYS A 248 8.40 12.59 -19.12
CA CYS A 248 8.66 11.18 -19.35
C CYS A 248 7.82 10.27 -18.44
N LEU A 249 7.73 10.58 -17.15
CA LEU A 249 6.89 9.83 -16.21
C LEU A 249 5.40 9.87 -16.59
N ARG A 250 4.90 11.03 -17.05
CA ARG A 250 3.52 11.17 -17.53
C ARG A 250 3.27 10.36 -18.81
N GLU A 251 4.21 10.37 -19.75
CA GLU A 251 4.09 9.58 -20.98
C GLU A 251 4.11 8.07 -20.67
N ALA A 252 5.04 7.61 -19.81
CA ALA A 252 5.06 6.22 -19.36
C ALA A 252 3.72 5.81 -18.71
N LYS A 253 3.16 6.66 -17.85
CA LYS A 253 1.84 6.44 -17.28
C LYS A 253 0.76 6.29 -18.36
N HIS A 254 0.73 7.18 -19.34
CA HIS A 254 -0.26 7.13 -20.40
C HIS A 254 -0.16 5.82 -21.20
N ARG A 255 1.04 5.42 -21.61
CA ARG A 255 1.27 4.14 -22.34
C ARG A 255 0.90 2.93 -21.52
N ILE A 256 1.24 2.93 -20.22
CA ILE A 256 0.86 1.85 -19.32
C ILE A 256 -0.66 1.75 -19.20
N LYS A 257 -1.35 2.89 -19.08
CA LYS A 257 -2.82 2.91 -19.03
C LYS A 257 -3.43 2.37 -20.33
N GLU A 258 -2.97 2.85 -21.49
CA GLU A 258 -3.39 2.37 -22.82
C GLU A 258 -3.23 0.84 -22.94
N PHE A 259 -2.08 0.30 -22.53
CA PHE A 259 -1.82 -1.13 -22.54
C PHE A 259 -2.72 -1.93 -21.59
N LEU A 260 -2.86 -1.48 -20.33
CA LEU A 260 -3.63 -2.21 -19.32
C LEU A 260 -5.14 -2.14 -19.56
N ASP A 261 -5.65 -0.99 -19.99
CA ASP A 261 -7.07 -0.81 -20.32
C ASP A 261 -7.44 -1.55 -21.61
N GLY A 262 -6.49 -1.72 -22.54
CA GLY A 262 -6.60 -2.64 -23.67
C GLY A 262 -6.54 -4.13 -23.29
N GLY A 263 -6.65 -4.47 -22.00
CA GLY A 263 -6.60 -5.84 -21.47
C GLY A 263 -5.22 -6.47 -21.40
N GLY A 264 -4.15 -5.69 -21.57
CA GLY A 264 -2.78 -6.17 -21.48
C GLY A 264 -2.44 -7.19 -22.57
N PHE A 265 -1.90 -8.33 -22.17
CA PHE A 265 -1.67 -9.46 -23.08
C PHE A 265 -2.91 -10.35 -23.11
N GLN A 266 -3.76 -10.16 -24.13
CA GLN A 266 -5.03 -10.89 -24.24
C GLN A 266 -4.90 -12.22 -25.00
N ARG A 267 -3.98 -12.31 -25.98
CA ARG A 267 -3.84 -13.51 -26.80
C ARG A 267 -3.07 -14.58 -26.04
N GLN A 268 -3.51 -15.83 -26.14
CA GLN A 268 -2.86 -16.97 -25.47
C GLN A 268 -1.36 -17.08 -25.84
N GLU A 269 -1.03 -16.80 -27.11
CA GLU A 269 0.34 -16.74 -27.62
C GLU A 269 1.17 -15.68 -26.89
N ASP A 270 0.58 -14.53 -26.57
CA ASP A 270 1.26 -13.43 -25.88
C ASP A 270 1.44 -13.70 -24.39
N THR A 271 0.48 -14.36 -23.75
CA THR A 271 0.55 -14.71 -22.32
C THR A 271 1.76 -15.59 -22.01
N SER A 272 2.13 -16.49 -22.92
CA SER A 272 3.32 -17.34 -22.79
C SER A 272 4.62 -16.53 -22.66
N ARG A 273 4.69 -15.35 -23.31
CA ARG A 273 5.86 -14.45 -23.31
C ARG A 273 6.11 -13.80 -21.94
N VAL A 274 5.07 -13.71 -21.12
CA VAL A 274 5.09 -12.99 -19.82
C VAL A 274 5.27 -13.95 -18.65
N LEU A 275 5.32 -15.27 -18.89
CA LEU A 275 5.53 -16.26 -17.83
C LEU A 275 6.83 -16.00 -17.05
N THR A 276 7.83 -15.41 -17.70
CA THR A 276 9.10 -14.99 -17.08
C THR A 276 8.94 -13.79 -16.12
N PHE A 277 7.87 -12.99 -16.29
CA PHE A 277 7.56 -11.82 -15.49
C PHE A 277 6.18 -11.89 -14.84
N ILE A 278 6.06 -12.81 -13.88
CA ILE A 278 4.92 -12.88 -12.97
C ILE A 278 4.72 -11.53 -12.25
N ASN A 279 3.51 -10.98 -12.33
CA ASN A 279 3.08 -9.68 -11.81
C ASN A 279 3.59 -8.45 -12.58
N LEU A 280 3.67 -8.54 -13.91
CA LEU A 280 3.93 -7.38 -14.76
C LEU A 280 2.96 -6.22 -14.48
N ASP A 281 1.64 -6.47 -14.44
CA ASP A 281 0.63 -5.44 -14.16
C ASP A 281 0.92 -4.67 -12.86
N THR A 282 1.19 -5.40 -11.76
CA THR A 282 1.53 -4.78 -10.47
C THR A 282 2.82 -3.96 -10.55
N TYR A 283 3.80 -4.37 -11.34
CA TYR A 283 5.02 -3.60 -11.58
C TYR A 283 4.73 -2.32 -12.37
N LEU A 284 3.94 -2.40 -13.44
CA LEU A 284 3.56 -1.23 -14.24
C LEU A 284 2.76 -0.21 -13.42
N ARG A 285 1.75 -0.66 -12.66
CA ARG A 285 0.99 0.22 -11.74
C ARG A 285 1.85 0.86 -10.65
N LYS A 286 2.93 0.19 -10.24
CA LYS A 286 3.90 0.72 -9.28
C LYS A 286 4.75 1.85 -9.86
N ILE A 287 5.03 1.83 -11.17
CA ILE A 287 5.72 2.92 -11.88
C ILE A 287 4.79 4.13 -11.97
N THR A 288 3.54 3.93 -12.39
CA THR A 288 2.59 5.05 -12.57
C THR A 288 2.14 5.69 -11.26
N SER A 289 2.37 5.03 -10.10
CA SER A 289 1.84 5.49 -8.82
C SER A 289 2.28 6.91 -8.44
N PHE A 290 3.49 7.33 -8.81
CA PHE A 290 4.01 8.64 -8.43
C PHE A 290 3.29 9.77 -9.17
N SER A 291 3.16 9.64 -10.50
CA SER A 291 2.40 10.59 -11.31
C SER A 291 0.92 10.60 -10.93
N ASN A 292 0.35 9.43 -10.61
CA ASN A 292 -1.03 9.33 -10.11
C ASN A 292 -1.22 10.11 -8.80
N ASN A 293 -0.35 9.92 -7.82
CA ASN A 293 -0.43 10.62 -6.53
C ASN A 293 -0.26 12.13 -6.71
N PHE A 294 0.71 12.56 -7.53
CA PHE A 294 0.92 13.97 -7.83
C PHE A 294 -0.33 14.61 -8.48
N GLU A 295 -0.92 13.94 -9.48
CA GLU A 295 -2.14 14.42 -10.11
C GLU A 295 -3.36 14.42 -9.19
N VAL A 296 -3.45 13.51 -8.21
CA VAL A 296 -4.48 13.58 -7.17
C VAL A 296 -4.35 14.87 -6.37
N LEU A 297 -3.13 15.24 -5.96
CA LEU A 297 -2.89 16.48 -5.21
C LEU A 297 -3.25 17.72 -6.05
N VAL A 298 -2.85 17.74 -7.32
CA VAL A 298 -3.23 18.84 -8.24
C VAL A 298 -4.74 18.88 -8.43
N ARG A 299 -5.41 17.76 -8.71
CA ARG A 299 -6.88 17.71 -8.85
C ARG A 299 -7.61 18.13 -7.57
N ALA A 300 -7.02 17.91 -6.40
CA ALA A 300 -7.55 18.40 -5.14
C ALA A 300 -7.40 19.92 -5.02
N ALA A 301 -6.24 20.48 -5.37
CA ALA A 301 -6.00 21.93 -5.37
C ALA A 301 -7.00 22.71 -6.27
N LEU A 302 -7.33 22.14 -7.43
CA LEU A 302 -8.26 22.74 -8.40
C LEU A 302 -9.74 22.43 -8.10
N SER A 303 -10.03 21.54 -7.15
CA SER A 303 -11.39 21.11 -6.83
C SER A 303 -12.20 22.19 -6.11
N PRO A 304 -13.41 22.55 -6.61
CA PRO A 304 -14.30 23.50 -5.91
C PRO A 304 -14.66 23.01 -4.51
N ARG A 305 -14.83 21.70 -4.38
CA ARG A 305 -15.18 21.02 -3.12
C ARG A 305 -14.05 21.04 -2.08
N SER A 306 -12.81 21.18 -2.52
CA SER A 306 -11.64 21.25 -1.64
C SER A 306 -11.14 22.68 -1.44
N ARG A 307 -11.62 23.65 -2.24
CA ARG A 307 -11.20 25.06 -2.18
C ARG A 307 -11.21 25.61 -0.77
N ARG A 308 -12.27 25.36 -0.01
CA ARG A 308 -12.39 25.84 1.37
C ARG A 308 -11.24 25.40 2.27
N LEU A 309 -10.73 24.18 2.09
CA LEU A 309 -9.63 23.64 2.92
C LEU A 309 -8.34 24.44 2.74
N PHE A 310 -8.10 24.96 1.54
CA PHE A 310 -6.92 25.79 1.25
C PHE A 310 -7.06 27.22 1.76
N THR A 311 -8.26 27.65 2.17
CA THR A 311 -8.44 28.97 2.84
C THR A 311 -8.17 28.92 4.34
N TYR A 312 -7.91 27.73 4.90
CA TYR A 312 -7.73 27.54 6.33
C TYR A 312 -6.27 27.65 6.73
N GLN A 313 -6.03 28.10 7.96
CA GLN A 313 -4.68 28.10 8.53
C GLN A 313 -4.17 26.66 8.66
N PHE A 314 -3.09 26.36 7.94
CA PHE A 314 -2.47 25.04 7.93
C PHE A 314 -1.56 24.82 9.14
N LYS A 315 -1.73 23.68 9.82
CA LYS A 315 -0.88 23.19 10.89
C LYS A 315 -0.44 21.77 10.56
N LEU A 316 0.86 21.49 10.70
CA LEU A 316 1.40 20.13 10.64
C LEU A 316 1.84 19.67 12.02
N THR A 317 1.33 18.52 12.46
CA THR A 317 1.63 17.90 13.76
C THR A 317 2.32 16.54 13.53
N PRO A 318 3.66 16.48 13.56
CA PRO A 318 4.38 15.22 13.52
C PRO A 318 4.29 14.49 14.87
N LEU A 319 4.00 13.19 14.82
CA LEU A 319 4.00 12.33 16.00
C LEU A 319 5.40 11.75 16.24
N PRO A 320 5.82 11.62 17.52
CA PRO A 320 7.13 11.08 17.86
C PRO A 320 7.23 9.58 17.56
N GLU A 321 8.45 9.07 17.51
CA GLU A 321 8.72 7.64 17.52
C GLU A 321 8.18 6.98 18.81
N VAL A 322 7.63 5.77 18.66
CA VAL A 322 7.22 4.95 19.80
C VAL A 322 7.90 3.60 19.62
N VAL A 323 9.08 3.50 20.22
CA VAL A 323 9.94 2.30 20.20
C VAL A 323 10.18 1.84 21.62
N THR A 324 10.22 0.52 21.81
CA THR A 324 10.64 -0.10 23.06
C THR A 324 11.48 -1.34 22.79
N LYS A 325 12.11 -1.89 23.83
CA LYS A 325 12.77 -3.18 23.77
C LYS A 325 11.90 -4.21 24.48
N LEU A 326 11.53 -5.28 23.80
CA LEU A 326 10.85 -6.41 24.44
C LEU A 326 11.76 -7.02 25.51
N PRO A 327 11.23 -7.44 26.67
CA PRO A 327 12.03 -8.04 27.74
C PRO A 327 12.61 -9.39 27.31
N LYS A 328 11.87 -10.14 26.48
CA LYS A 328 12.28 -11.40 25.87
C LYS A 328 11.73 -11.48 24.45
N ILE A 329 12.38 -12.28 23.61
CA ILE A 329 11.83 -12.75 22.35
C ILE A 329 12.25 -14.20 22.14
N ALA A 330 11.42 -15.00 21.48
CA ALA A 330 11.77 -16.38 21.16
C ALA A 330 13.04 -16.44 20.31
N HIS A 331 13.94 -17.36 20.69
CA HIS A 331 15.23 -17.58 20.03
C HIS A 331 15.53 -19.06 19.77
N THR A 332 14.85 -19.98 20.46
CA THR A 332 15.00 -21.42 20.23
C THR A 332 13.76 -22.01 19.54
N ALA A 333 13.91 -23.18 18.91
CA ALA A 333 12.80 -23.88 18.27
C ALA A 333 11.66 -24.16 19.27
N GLY A 334 11.98 -24.65 20.47
CA GLY A 334 10.98 -24.91 21.51
C GLY A 334 10.29 -23.64 22.04
N GLU A 335 10.93 -22.47 21.97
CA GLU A 335 10.25 -21.20 22.29
C GLU A 335 9.30 -20.76 21.18
N TRP A 336 9.68 -20.94 19.91
CA TRP A 336 8.79 -20.69 18.79
C TRP A 336 7.61 -21.64 18.76
N GLU A 337 7.84 -22.92 19.07
CA GLU A 337 6.77 -23.91 19.21
C GLU A 337 5.76 -23.49 20.27
N LYS A 338 6.21 -23.02 21.45
CA LYS A 338 5.31 -22.51 22.49
C LYS A 338 4.44 -21.34 22.03
N ILE A 339 4.95 -20.47 21.16
CA ILE A 339 4.16 -19.37 20.58
C ILE A 339 3.06 -19.93 19.65
N LEU A 340 3.41 -20.89 18.79
CA LEU A 340 2.45 -21.53 17.89
C LEU A 340 1.41 -22.36 18.65
N ASP A 341 1.82 -23.08 19.69
CA ASP A 341 0.96 -23.87 20.58
C ASP A 341 0.00 -22.94 21.34
N MET A 342 0.49 -21.83 21.90
CA MET A 342 -0.35 -20.81 22.56
C MET A 342 -1.45 -20.27 21.64
N ALA A 343 -1.13 -19.97 20.38
CA ALA A 343 -2.10 -19.43 19.42
C ALA A 343 -3.27 -20.41 19.18
N VAL A 344 -2.97 -21.69 18.97
CA VAL A 344 -4.01 -22.71 18.76
C VAL A 344 -4.75 -23.07 20.05
N SER A 345 -4.07 -23.12 21.20
CA SER A 345 -4.71 -23.23 22.52
C SER A 345 -5.72 -22.11 22.74
N TYR A 346 -5.34 -20.87 22.45
CA TYR A 346 -6.23 -19.72 22.61
C TYR A 346 -7.43 -19.81 21.66
N HIS A 347 -7.20 -20.17 20.40
CA HIS A 347 -8.26 -20.37 19.40
C HIS A 347 -9.31 -21.38 19.87
N ASN A 348 -8.86 -22.57 20.27
CA ASN A 348 -9.73 -23.67 20.69
C ASN A 348 -10.49 -23.31 21.97
N SER A 349 -9.80 -22.72 22.94
CA SER A 349 -10.38 -22.41 24.27
C SER A 349 -11.43 -21.31 24.21
N ASN A 350 -11.27 -20.33 23.30
CA ASN A 350 -12.24 -19.26 23.08
C ASN A 350 -13.28 -19.58 22.00
N ARG A 351 -13.29 -20.81 21.47
CA ARG A 351 -14.24 -21.29 20.46
C ARG A 351 -14.33 -20.36 19.24
N LEU A 352 -13.19 -19.89 18.76
CA LEU A 352 -13.12 -18.94 17.64
C LEU A 352 -13.32 -19.60 16.26
N GLY A 353 -13.59 -20.90 16.23
CA GLY A 353 -13.80 -21.70 15.03
C GLY A 353 -13.82 -23.19 15.35
N VAL A 354 -13.59 -24.02 14.35
CA VAL A 354 -13.43 -25.47 14.53
C VAL A 354 -12.12 -25.73 15.31
N PRO A 355 -12.08 -26.65 16.29
CA PRO A 355 -10.86 -26.98 16.99
C PRO A 355 -9.74 -27.47 16.06
N HIS A 356 -8.51 -27.04 16.31
CA HIS A 356 -7.33 -27.46 15.56
C HIS A 356 -6.28 -28.11 16.48
N ALA A 357 -5.54 -29.08 15.93
CA ALA A 357 -4.37 -29.70 16.51
C ALA A 357 -3.11 -29.30 15.71
N LEU A 358 -1.93 -29.54 16.29
CA LEU A 358 -0.64 -29.29 15.65
C LEU A 358 -0.21 -30.49 14.80
N ASP A 359 0.40 -30.25 13.65
CA ASP A 359 1.18 -31.23 12.87
C ASP A 359 2.65 -31.13 13.31
N PRO A 360 3.17 -32.07 14.14
CA PRO A 360 4.51 -31.97 14.71
C PRO A 360 5.61 -31.89 13.64
N GLY A 361 5.46 -32.59 12.51
CA GLY A 361 6.47 -32.57 11.46
C GLY A 361 6.62 -31.20 10.82
N VAL A 362 5.51 -30.51 10.57
CA VAL A 362 5.52 -29.15 10.02
C VAL A 362 6.00 -28.14 11.07
N ILE A 363 5.54 -28.28 12.32
CA ILE A 363 5.92 -27.39 13.42
C ILE A 363 7.42 -27.50 13.73
N ASP A 364 7.97 -28.70 13.84
CA ASP A 364 9.40 -28.93 14.10
C ASP A 364 10.27 -28.33 12.99
N HIS A 365 9.88 -28.53 11.73
CA HIS A 365 10.58 -27.97 10.58
C HIS A 365 10.61 -26.44 10.64
N HIS A 366 9.43 -25.80 10.75
CA HIS A 366 9.33 -24.34 10.77
C HIS A 366 9.99 -23.71 11.99
N THR A 367 9.83 -24.30 13.18
CA THR A 367 10.43 -23.74 14.41
C THR A 367 11.95 -23.87 14.43
N THR A 368 12.49 -24.95 13.86
CA THR A 368 13.93 -25.11 13.62
C THR A 368 14.44 -24.03 12.66
N ASP A 369 13.75 -23.79 11.55
CA ASP A 369 14.12 -22.72 10.61
C ASP A 369 14.01 -21.33 11.24
N MET A 370 12.96 -21.07 12.02
CA MET A 370 12.81 -19.81 12.75
C MET A 370 13.95 -19.58 13.75
N ALA A 371 14.51 -20.62 14.35
CA ALA A 371 15.62 -20.49 15.29
C ALA A 371 16.98 -20.16 14.64
N LYS A 372 17.12 -20.31 13.30
CA LYS A 372 18.38 -20.05 12.58
C LYS A 372 18.77 -18.56 12.52
N GLU A 373 17.78 -17.67 12.53
CA GLU A 373 18.01 -16.22 12.41
C GLU A 373 17.55 -15.50 13.68
N ALA A 374 18.46 -14.86 14.41
CA ALA A 374 18.06 -14.00 15.52
C ALA A 374 17.28 -12.78 15.00
N ILE A 375 16.23 -12.36 15.72
CA ILE A 375 15.48 -11.14 15.42
C ILE A 375 15.72 -10.07 16.47
N THR A 376 15.63 -8.81 16.06
CA THR A 376 15.81 -7.67 16.96
C THR A 376 14.75 -7.66 18.05
N ARG A 377 15.13 -7.29 19.29
CA ARG A 377 14.18 -7.03 20.38
C ARG A 377 13.60 -5.61 20.33
N SER A 378 14.14 -4.75 19.47
CA SER A 378 13.65 -3.39 19.28
C SER A 378 12.36 -3.43 18.46
N VAL A 379 11.26 -3.06 19.09
CA VAL A 379 9.92 -3.04 18.50
C VAL A 379 9.36 -1.64 18.40
N CYS A 380 8.50 -1.39 17.42
CA CYS A 380 7.92 -0.07 17.17
C CYS A 380 6.41 -0.15 16.93
N VAL A 381 5.68 0.87 17.41
CA VAL A 381 4.28 1.05 17.03
C VAL A 381 4.25 1.62 15.62
N HIS A 382 3.68 0.86 14.69
CA HIS A 382 3.53 1.29 13.32
C HIS A 382 2.71 2.58 13.18
N CYS A 383 2.96 3.32 12.11
CA CYS A 383 2.45 4.67 11.92
C CYS A 383 0.92 4.78 11.94
N GLU A 384 0.19 3.79 11.43
CA GLU A 384 -1.28 3.78 11.40
C GLU A 384 -1.85 3.71 12.82
N VAL A 385 -1.36 2.76 13.61
CA VAL A 385 -1.77 2.50 15.00
C VAL A 385 -1.40 3.68 15.90
N LYS A 386 -0.20 4.24 15.70
CA LYS A 386 0.28 5.42 16.41
C LYS A 386 -0.62 6.63 16.18
N LEU A 387 -1.00 6.84 14.93
CA LEU A 387 -1.87 7.94 14.55
C LEU A 387 -3.26 7.76 15.17
N LEU A 388 -3.86 6.58 15.02
CA LEU A 388 -5.19 6.27 15.55
C LEU A 388 -5.26 6.51 17.07
N THR A 389 -4.33 5.92 17.81
CA THR A 389 -4.29 6.02 19.28
C THR A 389 -4.01 7.43 19.77
N SER A 390 -3.13 8.17 19.09
CA SER A 390 -2.87 9.59 19.40
C SER A 390 -4.11 10.45 19.20
N ILE A 391 -4.81 10.30 18.06
CA ILE A 391 -6.05 11.03 17.78
C ILE A 391 -7.11 10.70 18.82
N HIS A 392 -7.31 9.41 19.12
CA HIS A 392 -8.30 8.97 20.08
C HIS A 392 -8.01 9.55 21.46
N LYS A 393 -6.77 9.43 21.96
CA LYS A 393 -6.35 10.01 23.24
C LYS A 393 -6.61 11.52 23.30
N THR A 394 -6.22 12.27 22.26
CA THR A 394 -6.45 13.71 22.22
C THR A 394 -7.95 14.06 22.23
N GLN A 395 -8.78 13.33 21.48
CA GLN A 395 -10.23 13.58 21.43
C GLN A 395 -10.94 13.22 22.73
N THR A 396 -10.45 12.21 23.46
CA THR A 396 -10.96 11.87 24.79
C THR A 396 -10.57 12.94 25.81
N MET A 397 -9.34 13.45 25.74
CA MET A 397 -8.87 14.53 26.63
C MET A 397 -9.48 15.90 26.30
N GLN A 398 -9.90 16.12 25.05
CA GLN A 398 -10.49 17.37 24.60
C GLN A 398 -11.79 17.09 23.81
N PRO A 399 -12.91 16.84 24.50
CA PRO A 399 -14.18 16.48 23.84
C PRO A 399 -14.71 17.55 22.87
N ASN A 400 -14.36 18.82 23.11
CA ASN A 400 -14.74 19.96 22.27
C ASN A 400 -13.89 20.08 20.98
N LEU A 401 -12.84 19.27 20.83
CA LEU A 401 -12.01 19.29 19.64
C LEU A 401 -12.78 18.65 18.47
N PRO A 402 -12.73 19.26 17.26
CA PRO A 402 -13.34 18.64 16.08
C PRO A 402 -12.83 17.22 15.87
N LYS A 403 -13.75 16.32 15.49
CA LYS A 403 -13.39 14.94 15.15
C LYS A 403 -12.43 14.96 13.96
N ALA A 404 -11.37 14.17 14.05
CA ALA A 404 -10.54 13.91 12.90
C ALA A 404 -11.31 13.08 11.87
N TYR A 405 -10.96 13.25 10.61
CA TYR A 405 -11.50 12.46 9.51
C TYR A 405 -11.17 10.98 9.74
N SER A 406 -12.16 10.10 9.71
CA SER A 406 -11.99 8.67 10.05
C SER A 406 -11.35 7.85 8.90
N TYR A 407 -10.36 8.43 8.23
CA TYR A 407 -9.52 7.76 7.25
C TYR A 407 -8.04 8.06 7.54
N ILE A 408 -7.23 7.02 7.52
CA ILE A 408 -5.78 7.10 7.67
C ILE A 408 -5.16 6.90 6.28
N GLY A 409 -4.60 7.98 5.72
CA GLY A 409 -3.86 7.89 4.47
C GLY A 409 -2.51 7.27 4.67
N VAL A 410 -2.14 6.28 3.86
CA VAL A 410 -0.95 5.45 4.07
C VAL A 410 -0.06 5.39 2.82
N SER A 411 1.26 5.47 3.03
CA SER A 411 2.23 5.44 1.92
C SER A 411 2.43 4.05 1.31
N LYS A 412 2.02 3.02 2.06
CA LYS A 412 1.96 1.59 1.72
C LYS A 412 0.70 1.00 2.35
N LEU A 413 0.19 -0.11 1.82
CA LEU A 413 -0.91 -0.84 2.47
C LEU A 413 -0.48 -1.26 3.89
N SER A 414 -1.45 -1.36 4.79
CA SER A 414 -1.20 -1.76 6.17
C SER A 414 -0.79 -3.23 6.27
N CYS A 415 0.00 -3.53 7.31
CA CYS A 415 0.32 -4.92 7.64
C CYS A 415 -0.83 -5.58 8.41
N ASN A 416 -0.77 -6.91 8.52
CA ASN A 416 -1.78 -7.70 9.23
C ASN A 416 -2.00 -7.20 10.66
N GLY A 417 -0.93 -6.93 11.42
CA GLY A 417 -1.04 -6.41 12.78
C GLY A 417 -1.73 -5.04 12.88
N CYS A 418 -1.48 -4.14 11.93
CA CYS A 418 -2.17 -2.84 11.87
C CYS A 418 -3.64 -2.98 11.49
N ASP A 419 -3.95 -3.84 10.52
CA ASP A 419 -5.31 -4.09 10.05
C ASP A 419 -6.17 -4.73 11.14
N SER A 420 -5.68 -5.79 11.80
CA SER A 420 -6.34 -6.40 12.95
C SER A 420 -6.55 -5.41 14.08
N PHE A 421 -5.56 -4.56 14.39
CA PHE A 421 -5.71 -3.51 15.41
C PHE A 421 -6.81 -2.52 15.06
N ILE A 422 -6.88 -2.02 13.83
CA ILE A 422 -7.88 -1.04 13.42
C ILE A 422 -9.29 -1.65 13.46
N LYS A 423 -9.45 -2.90 13.01
CA LYS A 423 -10.72 -3.64 13.08
C LYS A 423 -11.19 -3.85 14.52
N ALA A 424 -10.29 -4.32 15.39
CA ALA A 424 -10.55 -4.44 16.82
C ALA A 424 -10.91 -3.08 17.44
N PHE A 425 -10.11 -2.04 17.17
CA PHE A 425 -10.36 -0.70 17.69
C PHE A 425 -11.75 -0.17 17.30
N ASN A 426 -12.14 -0.34 16.04
CA ASN A 426 -13.46 0.05 15.54
C ASN A 426 -14.58 -0.68 16.27
N ARG A 427 -14.45 -2.01 16.45
CA ARG A 427 -15.42 -2.85 17.13
C ARG A 427 -15.61 -2.43 18.59
N GLU A 428 -14.52 -2.27 19.33
CA GLU A 428 -14.56 -1.99 20.78
C GLU A 428 -14.94 -0.55 21.11
N ASN A 429 -14.77 0.39 20.17
CA ASN A 429 -15.05 1.82 20.42
C ASN A 429 -16.23 2.36 19.61
N GLY A 430 -16.96 1.51 18.88
CA GLY A 430 -18.02 1.95 17.97
C GLY A 430 -17.53 2.97 16.93
N ALA A 431 -16.29 2.81 16.47
CA ALA A 431 -15.63 3.72 15.53
C ALA A 431 -15.62 3.14 14.11
N HIS A 432 -15.22 3.96 13.13
CA HIS A 432 -15.19 3.57 11.72
C HIS A 432 -13.96 4.12 11.00
N TRP A 433 -12.78 3.80 11.53
CA TRP A 433 -11.50 4.14 10.94
C TRP A 433 -11.15 3.19 9.80
N ILE A 434 -10.77 3.77 8.66
CA ILE A 434 -10.45 3.03 7.43
C ILE A 434 -9.05 3.40 6.94
N THR A 435 -8.38 2.47 6.27
CA THR A 435 -7.16 2.73 5.49
C THR A 435 -7.40 2.36 4.03
N LYS A 436 -6.38 2.50 3.18
CA LYS A 436 -6.44 2.00 1.79
C LYS A 436 -6.62 0.47 1.69
N GLY A 437 -6.36 -0.25 2.77
CA GLY A 437 -6.43 -1.70 2.87
C GLY A 437 -5.13 -2.34 3.38
N CYS A 438 -5.11 -3.66 3.36
CA CYS A 438 -4.06 -4.49 3.94
C CYS A 438 -3.34 -5.32 2.86
N HIS A 439 -2.02 -5.44 2.92
CA HIS A 439 -1.31 -6.35 2.01
C HIS A 439 -1.28 -7.81 2.52
N GLY A 440 -1.98 -8.11 3.63
CA GLY A 440 -2.16 -9.46 4.19
C GLY A 440 -0.90 -10.10 4.79
N LYS A 441 0.20 -9.36 4.91
CA LYS A 441 1.46 -9.91 5.44
C LYS A 441 1.70 -9.44 6.85
N SER A 442 2.32 -10.29 7.66
CA SER A 442 2.79 -9.90 8.97
C SER A 442 4.13 -9.19 8.84
N TYR A 443 4.31 -8.10 9.60
CA TYR A 443 5.56 -7.36 9.61
C TYR A 443 6.09 -7.30 11.03
N TYR A 444 7.38 -7.59 11.16
CA TYR A 444 8.16 -7.39 12.37
C TYR A 444 9.31 -6.43 12.01
N PRO A 445 9.66 -5.44 12.85
CA PRO A 445 9.30 -5.27 14.26
C PRO A 445 8.04 -4.45 14.54
N TRP A 446 6.96 -5.10 14.97
CA TRP A 446 5.66 -4.49 15.32
C TRP A 446 5.39 -4.67 16.82
N MET A 447 4.77 -3.68 17.46
CA MET A 447 4.24 -3.81 18.83
C MET A 447 2.85 -3.19 18.97
N PHE A 448 2.13 -3.69 19.97
CA PHE A 448 0.89 -3.08 20.43
C PHE A 448 1.21 -1.71 21.08
N PRO A 449 0.34 -0.68 20.92
CA PRO A 449 0.60 0.65 21.45
C PRO A 449 0.61 0.70 22.97
N GLN A 450 1.05 1.82 23.55
CA GLN A 450 0.95 2.08 25.00
C GLN A 450 -0.51 2.26 25.43
N PRO A 451 -0.85 2.12 26.73
CA PRO A 451 -2.22 2.25 27.23
C PRO A 451 -2.97 3.49 26.72
N PHE A 452 -4.20 3.24 26.25
CA PHE A 452 -5.16 4.23 25.76
C PHE A 452 -6.58 3.83 26.24
N PRO A 453 -7.60 4.70 26.14
CA PRO A 453 -8.95 4.30 26.52
C PRO A 453 -9.41 3.06 25.74
N SER A 454 -10.05 2.10 26.42
CA SER A 454 -10.42 0.79 25.84
C SER A 454 -9.23 -0.11 25.45
N TYR A 455 -8.08 0.04 26.10
CA TYR A 455 -6.87 -0.72 25.82
C TYR A 455 -7.06 -2.25 25.86
N GLU A 456 -7.55 -2.79 26.98
CA GLU A 456 -7.63 -4.25 27.19
C GLU A 456 -8.60 -4.94 26.19
N PRO A 457 -9.85 -4.45 25.97
CA PRO A 457 -10.71 -5.04 24.96
C PRO A 457 -10.10 -5.03 23.56
N VAL A 458 -9.46 -3.92 23.16
CA VAL A 458 -8.83 -3.82 21.83
C VAL A 458 -7.66 -4.78 21.72
N LEU A 459 -6.88 -4.99 22.80
CA LEU A 459 -5.79 -5.96 22.82
C LEU A 459 -6.29 -7.38 22.58
N LEU A 460 -7.33 -7.79 23.33
CA LEU A 460 -7.92 -9.12 23.21
C LEU A 460 -8.51 -9.36 21.83
N SER A 461 -9.29 -8.40 21.31
CA SER A 461 -9.89 -8.50 19.98
C SER A 461 -8.82 -8.47 18.88
N THR A 462 -7.73 -7.71 19.03
CA THR A 462 -6.60 -7.73 18.07
C THR A 462 -5.93 -9.09 18.03
N TYR A 463 -5.61 -9.68 19.19
CA TYR A 463 -4.99 -11.01 19.25
C TYR A 463 -5.92 -12.07 18.66
N SER A 464 -7.21 -12.00 18.97
CA SER A 464 -8.23 -12.91 18.42
C SER A 464 -8.31 -12.83 16.91
N ASP A 465 -8.36 -11.62 16.32
CA ASP A 465 -8.43 -11.44 14.87
C ASP A 465 -7.18 -12.01 14.16
N ILE A 466 -5.98 -11.84 14.75
CA ILE A 466 -4.73 -12.42 14.22
C ILE A 466 -4.76 -13.96 14.33
N VAL A 467 -5.15 -14.49 15.48
CA VAL A 467 -5.19 -15.93 15.75
C VAL A 467 -6.19 -16.63 14.83
N VAL A 468 -7.40 -16.09 14.64
CA VAL A 468 -8.41 -16.67 13.75
C VAL A 468 -7.89 -16.75 12.32
N HIS A 469 -7.30 -15.66 11.80
CA HIS A 469 -6.76 -15.67 10.46
C HIS A 469 -5.59 -16.67 10.33
N TRP A 470 -4.68 -16.68 11.31
CA TRP A 470 -3.50 -17.55 11.29
C TRP A 470 -3.87 -19.03 11.42
N VAL A 471 -4.66 -19.40 12.41
CA VAL A 471 -4.99 -20.80 12.71
C VAL A 471 -5.69 -21.47 11.53
N ASN A 472 -6.61 -20.75 10.88
CA ASN A 472 -7.36 -21.28 9.74
C ASN A 472 -6.56 -21.35 8.42
N SER A 473 -5.39 -20.70 8.33
CA SER A 473 -4.60 -20.64 7.10
C SER A 473 -3.24 -21.34 7.19
N TYR A 474 -2.74 -21.59 8.40
CA TYR A 474 -1.44 -22.19 8.60
C TYR A 474 -1.46 -23.72 8.48
N ARG A 475 -0.71 -24.24 7.52
CA ARG A 475 -0.61 -25.69 7.24
C ARG A 475 -0.01 -26.54 8.36
N GLY A 476 0.56 -25.92 9.39
CA GLY A 476 1.05 -26.62 10.59
C GLY A 476 -0.06 -26.92 11.60
N TYR A 477 -1.28 -26.48 11.33
CA TYR A 477 -2.47 -26.87 12.08
C TYR A 477 -3.38 -27.74 11.21
N ALA A 478 -4.00 -28.74 11.83
CA ALA A 478 -4.98 -29.61 11.22
C ALA A 478 -6.28 -29.55 12.04
N VAL A 479 -7.42 -29.63 11.37
CA VAL A 479 -8.71 -29.71 12.07
C VAL A 479 -8.73 -30.98 12.93
N SER A 480 -8.94 -30.84 14.24
CA SER A 480 -9.15 -32.00 15.11
C SER A 480 -10.44 -32.67 14.66
N SER A 481 -10.39 -33.96 14.33
CA SER A 481 -11.54 -34.69 13.81
C SER A 481 -12.70 -34.64 14.80
N VAL A 482 -13.65 -33.74 14.55
CA VAL A 482 -14.97 -33.77 15.17
C VAL A 482 -15.78 -34.76 14.35
N SER A 483 -16.31 -35.81 14.97
CA SER A 483 -17.23 -36.71 14.27
C SER A 483 -18.46 -35.90 13.84
N LEU A 484 -18.60 -35.62 12.56
CA LEU A 484 -19.72 -34.85 12.02
C LEU A 484 -20.45 -35.66 10.95
N ASN A 485 -21.74 -35.84 11.20
CA ASN A 485 -22.74 -36.31 10.24
C ASN A 485 -22.85 -35.32 9.06
N PRO A 486 -23.11 -35.80 7.84
CA PRO A 486 -23.04 -34.98 6.64
C PRO A 486 -24.35 -34.22 6.40
N ASP A 487 -24.28 -32.94 6.03
CA ASP A 487 -25.33 -32.35 5.20
C ASP A 487 -24.86 -31.15 4.33
N SER A 488 -25.26 -31.29 3.06
CA SER A 488 -25.46 -30.44 1.87
C SER A 488 -24.96 -28.98 1.79
N THR A 489 -24.48 -28.62 0.58
CA THR A 489 -24.13 -27.27 0.14
C THR A 489 -24.78 -26.96 -1.22
N ASP A 490 -25.33 -25.75 -1.40
CA ASP A 490 -25.83 -25.21 -2.67
C ASP A 490 -25.10 -23.92 -3.09
N GLN A 491 -24.82 -23.77 -4.39
CA GLN A 491 -24.14 -22.64 -5.03
C GLN A 491 -25.13 -21.72 -5.77
N SER A 492 -24.75 -20.45 -5.98
CA SER A 492 -25.31 -19.63 -7.07
C SER A 492 -24.29 -18.64 -7.66
N SER A 493 -24.44 -18.39 -8.97
CA SER A 493 -23.53 -17.67 -9.86
C SER A 493 -24.03 -16.26 -10.21
N ARG A 494 -23.14 -15.35 -10.65
CA ARG A 494 -23.48 -14.08 -11.31
C ARG A 494 -22.55 -13.76 -12.50
N SER A 495 -23.14 -13.21 -13.56
CA SER A 495 -22.58 -12.47 -14.70
C SER A 495 -23.20 -11.05 -14.68
N GLY A 496 -22.77 -9.98 -15.35
CA GLY A 496 -21.71 -9.65 -16.32
C GLY A 496 -21.96 -8.21 -16.83
N ASP A 497 -20.98 -7.67 -17.57
CA ASP A 497 -21.02 -6.55 -18.55
C ASP A 497 -20.85 -5.07 -18.16
N GLY A 498 -20.07 -4.39 -19.02
CA GLY A 498 -19.66 -2.98 -18.95
C GLY A 498 -19.90 -2.21 -20.26
N VAL A 499 -19.42 -0.96 -20.34
CA VAL A 499 -19.51 -0.07 -21.53
C VAL A 499 -18.28 0.87 -21.59
N PRO A 500 -17.75 1.23 -22.77
CA PRO A 500 -16.57 2.10 -22.95
C PRO A 500 -16.93 3.53 -23.38
N ASP A 501 -15.97 4.47 -23.32
CA ASP A 501 -16.00 5.67 -24.16
C ASP A 501 -14.60 6.25 -24.48
N MET A 502 -14.61 7.08 -25.51
CA MET A 502 -13.65 7.33 -26.58
C MET A 502 -12.86 8.63 -26.37
N ASP A 503 -11.60 8.65 -26.82
CA ASP A 503 -10.63 9.75 -26.67
C ASP A 503 -10.53 10.60 -27.96
N SER A 504 -10.16 11.88 -27.81
CA SER A 504 -10.04 12.88 -28.90
C SER A 504 -8.60 13.14 -29.37
N GLU A 505 -8.49 13.56 -30.63
CA GLU A 505 -7.33 13.42 -31.53
C GLU A 505 -6.23 14.49 -31.43
N GLU A 506 -6.36 15.48 -30.53
CA GLU A 506 -5.38 16.57 -30.41
C GLU A 506 -4.15 16.23 -29.55
N ALA A 507 -4.18 15.10 -28.83
CA ALA A 507 -3.04 14.56 -28.09
C ALA A 507 -1.97 13.88 -28.98
N ARG A 508 -2.24 13.74 -30.29
CA ARG A 508 -1.40 12.96 -31.21
C ARG A 508 -0.12 13.68 -31.66
N ASN A 509 -0.13 15.02 -31.75
CA ASN A 509 0.90 15.75 -32.49
C ASN A 509 2.13 16.22 -31.68
N ARG A 510 2.11 16.16 -30.34
CA ARG A 510 3.33 16.37 -29.51
C ARG A 510 4.16 15.09 -29.26
N ARG A 511 3.65 13.91 -29.64
CA ARG A 511 4.27 12.58 -29.43
C ARG A 511 5.47 12.26 -30.32
N LEU A 512 5.51 12.82 -31.53
CA LEU A 512 6.48 12.40 -32.57
C LEU A 512 7.94 12.80 -32.26
N ARG A 513 8.18 13.92 -31.58
CA ARG A 513 9.55 14.43 -31.34
C ARG A 513 10.32 13.71 -30.24
N LEU A 514 9.63 13.03 -29.32
CA LEU A 514 10.26 12.19 -28.28
C LEU A 514 10.54 10.77 -28.80
N PHE A 515 9.82 10.32 -29.82
CA PHE A 515 9.95 8.99 -30.43
C PHE A 515 11.31 8.82 -31.12
N GLU A 516 11.73 9.81 -31.90
CA GLU A 516 13.02 9.78 -32.62
C GLU A 516 14.25 9.76 -31.68
N LYS A 517 14.11 10.30 -30.46
CA LYS A 517 15.19 10.30 -29.46
C LYS A 517 15.27 8.96 -28.70
N ALA A 518 14.14 8.29 -28.48
CA ALA A 518 14.10 6.99 -27.80
C ALA A 518 14.57 5.85 -28.72
N GLU A 519 14.20 5.86 -30.00
CA GLU A 519 14.64 4.84 -30.97
C GLU A 519 16.17 4.85 -31.18
N ARG A 520 16.80 6.03 -31.19
CA ARG A 520 18.26 6.15 -31.29
C ARG A 520 19.00 5.58 -30.08
N ILE A 521 18.42 5.65 -28.89
CA ILE A 521 19.02 5.12 -27.66
C ILE A 521 18.86 3.59 -27.61
N GLU A 522 17.70 3.05 -28.00
CA GLU A 522 17.48 1.60 -28.05
C GLU A 522 18.40 0.91 -29.06
N ALA A 523 18.56 1.49 -30.26
CA ALA A 523 19.53 1.00 -31.26
C ALA A 523 20.98 0.98 -30.73
N SER A 524 21.38 1.99 -29.94
CA SER A 524 22.73 2.04 -29.35
C SER A 524 22.96 1.08 -28.17
N LEU A 525 21.87 0.61 -27.55
CA LEU A 525 21.91 -0.32 -26.42
C LEU A 525 21.85 -1.79 -26.85
N ASP A 526 21.36 -2.08 -28.06
CA ASP A 526 21.39 -3.43 -28.64
C ASP A 526 22.72 -3.72 -29.37
N GLU A 527 23.53 -2.70 -29.65
CA GLU A 527 24.88 -2.81 -30.26
C GLU A 527 26.01 -3.02 -29.22
N ASN A 528 25.72 -2.99 -27.92
CA ASN A 528 26.66 -3.24 -26.81
C ASN A 528 26.13 -4.29 -25.84
#